data_AF-A0A951YF21-F1
#
_entry.id   AF-A0A951YF21-F1
#
_cell.length_a   1.000
_cell.length_b   1.000
_cell.length_c   1.000
_cell.angle_alpha   90.00
_cell.angle_beta   90.00
_cell.angle_gamma   90.00
#
_symmetry.space_group_name_H-M   'P 1'
#
loop_
_entity.id
_entity.type
_entity.pdbx_description
1 polymer ?
#
loop_
_entity_poly.entity_id
_entity_poly.type
_entity_poly.pdbx_seq_one_letter_code
_entity_poly.pdbx_strand_id
1 'polypeptide(L)'
;MNNTDKKHILYSYETVRDALIKLNDLKKNTILIVVDEQEHLVGSLTDGDLRRGFIKGLTFDNPLTDYLQPDPLFVYQDELHKTDFNNMRYR
;
A
#
# COMPACT_ATOMS: atom_id res chain seq x y z
N MET A 1 7.77 8.47 13.34
CA MET A 1 7.79 9.01 11.96
C MET A 1 7.73 10.53 11.96
N ASN A 2 8.38 11.17 10.98
CA ASN A 2 8.23 12.61 10.75
C ASN A 2 6.87 12.89 10.09
N ASN A 3 6.38 14.13 10.18
CA ASN A 3 5.06 14.52 9.67
C ASN A 3 4.89 14.29 8.14
N THR A 4 6.02 14.18 7.42
CA THR A 4 6.08 13.95 5.96
C THR A 4 5.82 12.50 5.56
N ASP A 5 5.98 11.53 6.46
CA ASP A 5 5.84 10.09 6.17
C ASP A 5 4.36 9.66 6.23
N LYS A 6 3.57 10.32 7.07
CA LYS A 6 2.15 9.99 7.31
C LYS A 6 1.27 10.13 6.07
N LYS A 7 1.65 10.95 5.10
CA LYS A 7 0.87 11.15 3.86
C LYS A 7 0.79 9.88 3.00
N HIS A 8 1.76 8.97 3.12
CA HIS A 8 1.78 7.70 2.40
C HIS A 8 1.11 6.56 3.17
N ILE A 9 0.70 6.77 4.42
CA ILE A 9 0.10 5.71 5.25
C ILE A 9 -1.40 5.73 5.06
N LEU A 10 -2.02 4.58 4.89
CA LEU A 10 -3.47 4.39 4.87
C LEU A 10 -3.80 3.29 5.87
N TYR A 11 -4.83 3.47 6.70
CA TYR A 11 -5.26 2.42 7.61
C TYR A 11 -6.17 1.43 6.88
N SER A 12 -6.10 0.16 7.26
CA SER A 12 -6.85 -0.93 6.60
C SER A 12 -8.37 -0.78 6.69
N TYR A 13 -8.88 0.02 7.64
CA TYR A 13 -10.29 0.33 7.79
C TYR A 13 -10.75 1.53 6.93
N GLU A 14 -9.83 2.28 6.34
CA GLU A 14 -10.19 3.40 5.44
C GLU A 14 -10.79 2.87 4.14
N THR A 15 -11.55 3.71 3.46
CA THR A 15 -12.31 3.31 2.27
C THR A 15 -11.47 3.39 1.01
N VAL A 16 -11.94 2.73 -0.06
CA VAL A 16 -11.39 2.88 -1.42
C VAL A 16 -11.39 4.35 -1.87
N ARG A 17 -12.37 5.14 -1.44
CA ARG A 17 -12.44 6.58 -1.73
C ARG A 17 -11.31 7.36 -1.05
N ASP A 18 -11.03 7.06 0.21
CA ASP A 18 -9.94 7.70 0.96
C ASP A 18 -8.60 7.40 0.29
N ALA A 19 -8.40 6.15 -0.15
CA ALA A 19 -7.22 5.75 -0.92
C ALA A 19 -7.04 6.58 -2.19
N LEU A 20 -8.11 6.76 -2.98
CA LEU A 20 -8.06 7.53 -4.24
C LEU A 20 -7.79 9.02 -4.01
N ILE A 21 -8.38 9.62 -2.97
CA ILE A 21 -8.10 11.02 -2.60
C ILE A 21 -6.62 11.16 -2.27
N LYS A 22 -6.09 10.24 -1.45
CA LYS A 22 -4.69 10.27 -1.04
C LYS A 22 -3.74 10.06 -2.21
N LEU A 23 -4.02 9.09 -3.08
CA LEU A 23 -3.24 8.85 -4.31
C LEU A 23 -3.24 10.09 -5.22
N ASN A 24 -4.37 10.76 -5.37
CA ASN A 24 -4.48 11.99 -6.16
C ASN A 24 -3.58 13.12 -5.62
N ASP A 25 -3.51 13.27 -4.29
CA ASP A 25 -2.70 14.31 -3.64
C ASP A 25 -1.18 14.05 -3.74
N LEU A 26 -0.77 12.77 -3.81
CA LEU A 26 0.64 12.38 -3.77
C LEU A 26 1.38 12.45 -5.12
N LYS A 27 0.68 12.74 -6.23
CA LYS A 27 1.20 12.79 -7.62
C LYS A 27 1.54 11.40 -8.20
N LYS A 28 2.02 11.37 -9.46
CA LYS A 28 2.23 10.13 -10.26
C LYS A 28 3.23 9.16 -9.63
N ASN A 29 2.96 7.86 -9.82
CA ASN A 29 3.76 6.71 -9.37
C ASN A 29 3.84 6.56 -7.84
N THR A 30 2.78 6.94 -7.13
CA THR A 30 2.76 6.83 -5.68
C THR A 30 2.27 5.46 -5.21
N ILE A 31 2.86 5.01 -4.11
CA ILE A 31 2.44 3.88 -3.30
C ILE A 31 1.87 4.39 -1.97
N LEU A 32 0.80 3.74 -1.52
CA LEU A 32 0.31 3.83 -0.15
C LEU A 32 0.75 2.60 0.62
N ILE A 33 1.25 2.81 1.82
CA ILE A 33 1.57 1.77 2.80
C ILE A 33 0.33 1.57 3.65
N VAL A 34 -0.20 0.35 3.64
CA VAL A 34 -1.43 0.04 4.36
C VAL A 34 -1.08 -0.64 5.67
N VAL A 35 -1.60 -0.10 6.77
CA VAL A 35 -1.32 -0.56 8.14
C VAL A 35 -2.60 -0.86 8.92
N ASP A 36 -2.48 -1.68 9.96
CA ASP A 36 -3.55 -1.88 10.93
C ASP A 36 -3.62 -0.72 11.96
N GLU A 37 -4.55 -0.80 12.91
CA GLU A 37 -4.71 0.19 13.98
C GLU A 37 -3.49 0.30 14.92
N GLN A 38 -2.61 -0.70 14.94
CA GLN A 38 -1.38 -0.74 15.72
C GLN A 38 -0.15 -0.32 14.88
N GLU A 39 -0.36 0.20 13.67
CA GLU A 39 0.67 0.58 12.69
C GLU A 39 1.53 -0.59 12.18
N HIS A 40 1.04 -1.84 12.25
CA HIS A 40 1.72 -2.97 11.59
C HIS A 40 1.44 -2.97 10.09
N LEU A 41 2.45 -3.31 9.28
CA LEU A 41 2.32 -3.42 7.84
C LEU A 41 1.34 -4.54 7.46
N VAL A 42 0.24 -4.15 6.82
CA VAL A 42 -0.76 -5.07 6.25
C VAL A 42 -0.49 -5.30 4.77
N GLY A 43 -0.07 -4.25 4.05
CA GLY A 43 0.20 -4.36 2.62
C GLY A 43 0.56 -3.03 1.98
N SER A 44 0.47 -2.99 0.66
CA SER A 44 0.65 -1.77 -0.10
C SER A 44 -0.42 -1.63 -1.19
N LEU A 45 -0.68 -0.40 -1.59
CA LEU A 45 -1.71 -0.10 -2.57
C LEU A 45 -1.23 0.96 -3.56
N THR A 46 -1.47 0.70 -4.84
CA THR A 46 -1.20 1.63 -5.94
C THR A 46 -2.47 1.84 -6.78
N ASP A 47 -2.47 2.84 -7.67
CA ASP A 47 -3.51 2.98 -8.71
C ASP A 47 -3.66 1.70 -9.54
N GLY A 48 -2.57 0.94 -9.72
CA GLY A 48 -2.59 -0.33 -10.45
C GLY A 48 -3.43 -1.40 -9.75
N ASP A 49 -3.39 -1.45 -8.42
CA ASP A 49 -4.16 -2.37 -7.60
C ASP A 49 -5.64 -2.01 -7.63
N LEU A 50 -5.97 -0.74 -7.42
CA LEU A 50 -7.33 -0.22 -7.53
C LEU A 50 -7.93 -0.50 -8.91
N ARG A 51 -7.19 -0.17 -9.97
CA ARG A 51 -7.60 -0.46 -11.35
C ARG A 51 -7.81 -1.95 -11.60
N ARG A 52 -6.94 -2.83 -11.09
CA ARG A 52 -7.10 -4.29 -11.22
C ARG A 52 -8.32 -4.79 -10.45
N GLY A 53 -8.58 -4.25 -9.26
CA GLY A 53 -9.76 -4.56 -8.45
C GLY A 53 -11.06 -4.20 -9.17
N PHE A 54 -11.15 -2.99 -9.71
CA PHE A 54 -12.32 -2.55 -10.49
C PHE A 54 -12.54 -3.42 -11.73
N ILE A 55 -11.48 -3.80 -12.45
CA ILE A 55 -11.58 -4.73 -13.60
C ILE A 55 -12.13 -6.11 -13.18
N LYS A 56 -11.85 -6.56 -11.95
CA LYS A 56 -12.38 -7.81 -11.38
C LYS A 56 -13.80 -7.68 -10.82
N GLY A 57 -14.41 -6.50 -10.88
CA GLY A 57 -15.77 -6.25 -10.40
C GLY A 57 -15.88 -5.83 -8.93
N LEU A 58 -14.75 -5.54 -8.26
CA LEU A 58 -14.80 -4.90 -6.95
C LEU A 58 -15.38 -3.49 -7.10
N THR A 59 -16.10 -3.02 -6.08
CA THR A 59 -16.72 -1.69 -6.04
C THR A 59 -16.13 -0.84 -4.92
N PHE A 60 -16.59 0.41 -4.81
CA PHE A 60 -16.20 1.29 -3.70
C PHE A 60 -16.67 0.78 -2.33
N ASP A 61 -17.65 -0.12 -2.29
CA ASP A 61 -18.23 -0.65 -1.06
C ASP A 61 -17.47 -1.89 -0.56
N ASN A 62 -16.61 -2.47 -1.40
CA ASN A 62 -15.70 -3.53 -0.96
C ASN A 62 -14.69 -2.96 0.06
N PRO A 63 -14.31 -3.77 1.07
CA PRO A 63 -13.19 -3.44 1.94
C PRO A 63 -11.94 -3.10 1.13
N LEU A 64 -11.22 -2.08 1.56
CA LEU A 64 -9.94 -1.68 0.96
C LEU A 64 -8.94 -2.84 0.91
N THR A 65 -8.96 -3.71 1.91
CA THR A 65 -8.12 -4.90 2.01
C THR A 65 -8.27 -5.85 0.82
N ASP A 66 -9.43 -5.88 0.17
CA ASP A 66 -9.68 -6.72 -1.03
C ASP A 66 -8.86 -6.27 -2.24
N TYR A 67 -8.36 -5.03 -2.21
CA TYR A 67 -7.54 -4.45 -3.28
C TYR A 67 -6.04 -4.65 -3.04
N LEU A 68 -5.62 -5.07 -1.84
CA LEU A 68 -4.20 -5.17 -1.52
C LEU A 68 -3.54 -6.33 -2.25
N GLN A 69 -2.27 -6.12 -2.61
CA GLN A 69 -1.42 -7.24 -2.98
C GLN A 69 -1.06 -8.02 -1.69
N PRO A 70 -1.31 -9.34 -1.63
CA PRO A 70 -1.26 -10.11 -0.38
C PRO A 70 0.15 -10.55 0.07
N ASP A 71 1.19 -10.36 -0.75
CA ASP A 71 2.58 -10.71 -0.42
C ASP A 71 3.50 -9.50 -0.69
N PRO A 72 3.41 -8.45 0.16
CA PRO A 72 4.19 -7.25 -0.03
C PRO A 72 5.67 -7.57 0.12
N LEU A 73 6.49 -6.99 -0.75
CA LEU A 73 7.93 -7.04 -0.59
C LEU A 73 8.37 -5.99 0.43
N PHE A 74 8.93 -6.43 1.56
CA PHE A 74 9.42 -5.54 2.62
C PHE A 74 10.80 -5.97 3.11
N VAL A 75 11.46 -5.05 3.82
CA VAL A 75 12.77 -5.26 4.45
C VAL A 75 12.75 -4.59 5.81
N TYR A 76 13.27 -5.28 6.83
CA TYR A 76 13.47 -4.65 8.14
C TYR A 76 14.70 -3.75 8.16
N GLN A 77 14.64 -2.67 8.93
CA GLN A 77 15.70 -1.65 8.93
C GLN A 77 17.07 -2.22 9.34
N ASP A 78 17.09 -3.16 10.28
CA ASP A 78 18.28 -3.85 10.74
C ASP A 78 18.80 -4.90 9.73
N GLU A 79 17.98 -5.30 8.76
CA GLU A 79 18.39 -6.22 7.69
C GLU A 79 18.88 -5.49 6.43
N LEU A 80 18.60 -4.20 6.28
CA LEU A 80 18.92 -3.41 5.07
C LEU A 80 20.37 -3.58 4.57
N HIS A 81 21.34 -3.65 5.49
CA HIS A 81 22.75 -3.78 5.16
C HIS A 81 23.16 -5.19 4.67
N LYS A 82 22.30 -6.18 4.87
CA LYS A 82 22.48 -7.58 4.46
C LYS A 82 21.63 -7.95 3.25
N THR A 83 20.64 -7.12 2.91
CA THR A 83 19.68 -7.42 1.86
C THR A 83 20.30 -7.29 0.47
N ASP A 84 20.20 -8.35 -0.32
CA ASP A 84 20.45 -8.29 -1.77
C ASP A 84 19.16 -7.94 -2.52
N PHE A 85 19.03 -6.66 -2.88
CA PHE A 85 17.87 -6.14 -3.59
C PHE A 85 17.67 -6.74 -4.99
N ASN A 86 18.72 -7.31 -5.61
CA ASN A 86 18.56 -7.94 -6.92
C ASN A 86 17.69 -9.20 -6.82
N ASN A 87 17.89 -10.01 -5.78
CA ASN A 87 17.12 -11.23 -5.57
C ASN A 87 15.69 -10.98 -5.10
N MET A 88 15.42 -9.81 -4.53
CA MET A 88 14.07 -9.44 -4.09
C MET A 88 13.10 -9.13 -5.24
N ARG A 89 13.60 -8.68 -6.40
CA ARG A 89 12.77 -8.29 -7.56
C ARG A 89 12.22 -9.45 -8.39
N TYR A 90 12.71 -10.68 -8.15
CA TYR A 90 12.35 -11.87 -8.93
C TYR A 90 11.37 -12.81 -8.20
N ARG A 91 10.76 -12.37 -7.10
CA ARG A 91 9.66 -13.10 -6.44
C ARG A 91 8.37 -13.00 -7.24
#